data_AF-A0AAD3M1B3-F1
#
_entry.id   AF-A0AAD3M1B3-F1
#
_cell.length_a   1.000
_cell.length_b   1.000
_cell.length_c   1.000
_cell.angle_alpha   90.00
_cell.angle_beta   90.00
_cell.angle_gamma   90.00
#
_symmetry.space_group_name_H-M   'P 1'
#
loop_
_entity.id
_entity.type
_entity.pdbx_description
1 polymer ?
#
loop_
_entity_poly.entity_id
_entity_poly.type
_entity_poly.pdbx_seq_one_letter_code
_entity_poly.pdbx_strand_id
1 'polypeptide(L)' 'MDSEGASSVQYDRWNEDNINMNVEASQSTVMRLYNRVCVGSTGMAVKVAGALAALVSIYIIGYVTGYYVHRC' A
#
# COMPACT_ATOMS: atom_id res chain seq x y z
N MET A 1 10.60 -65.87 11.90
CA MET A 1 10.10 -65.10 13.05
C MET A 1 11.04 -63.91 13.19
N ASP A 2 10.80 -62.69 12.71
CA ASP A 2 9.65 -61.98 12.13
C ASP A 2 10.25 -60.75 11.39
N SER A 3 9.77 -60.38 10.19
CA SER A 3 8.90 -59.19 9.93
C SER A 3 9.36 -57.94 10.71
N GLU A 4 9.74 -56.81 10.12
CA GLU A 4 9.03 -55.99 9.13
C GLU A 4 10.00 -55.03 8.42
N GLY A 5 9.78 -54.84 7.11
CA GLY A 5 10.30 -53.68 6.40
C GLY A 5 9.63 -52.42 6.93
N ALA A 6 10.20 -51.82 7.97
CA ALA A 6 9.79 -50.49 8.40
C ALA A 6 10.32 -49.48 7.39
N SER A 7 9.48 -49.11 6.41
CA SER A 7 9.65 -47.89 5.65
C SER A 7 9.82 -46.76 6.67
N SER A 8 11.04 -46.27 6.85
CA SER A 8 11.33 -45.15 7.73
C SER A 8 10.71 -43.92 7.07
N VAL A 9 9.44 -43.66 7.37
CA VAL A 9 8.80 -42.39 7.05
C VAL A 9 9.53 -41.37 7.92
N GLN A 10 10.53 -40.72 7.34
CA GLN A 10 11.19 -39.58 7.97
C GLN A 10 10.19 -38.45 7.96
N TYR A 11 9.62 -38.16 9.12
CA TYR A 11 8.94 -36.90 9.33
C TYR A 11 10.01 -35.85 9.53
N ASP A 12 9.98 -34.80 8.71
CA ASP A 12 10.78 -33.62 8.96
C ASP A 12 10.43 -33.11 10.35
N ARG A 13 11.42 -33.18 11.25
CA ARG A 13 11.30 -32.67 12.61
C ARG A 13 11.18 -31.16 12.51
N TRP A 14 10.11 -30.61 13.09
CA TRP A 14 9.91 -29.17 13.19
C TRP A 14 11.18 -28.49 13.73
N ASN A 15 11.73 -27.55 12.97
CA ASN A 15 12.97 -26.84 13.29
C ASN A 15 12.75 -25.34 13.15
N GLU A 16 12.91 -24.56 14.22
CA GLU A 16 12.69 -23.12 14.17
C GLU A 16 13.54 -22.41 13.10
N ASP A 17 14.73 -22.93 12.74
CA ASP A 17 15.56 -22.36 11.67
C ASP A 17 14.99 -22.58 10.26
N ASN A 18 14.05 -23.53 10.08
CA ASN A 18 13.37 -23.75 8.81
C ASN A 18 12.21 -22.76 8.60
N ILE A 19 11.79 -22.06 9.65
CA ILE A 19 10.68 -21.12 9.64
C ILE A 19 11.23 -19.72 9.34
N ASN A 20 11.82 -19.56 8.16
CA ASN A 20 12.12 -18.22 7.65
C ASN A 20 10.81 -17.59 7.18
N MET A 21 10.02 -17.06 8.12
CA MET A 21 8.88 -16.23 7.79
C MET A 21 9.42 -14.83 7.43
N ASN A 22 9.86 -14.67 6.19
CA ASN A 22 10.30 -13.39 5.66
C ASN A 22 9.09 -12.45 5.52
N VAL A 23 8.69 -11.82 6.62
CA VAL A 23 7.56 -10.88 6.66
C VAL A 23 7.81 -9.69 5.71
N GLU A 24 9.07 -9.33 5.46
CA GLU A 24 9.43 -8.27 4.51
C GLU A 24 9.21 -8.67 3.04
N ALA A 25 9.27 -9.96 2.70
CA ALA A 25 8.86 -10.47 1.38
C ALA A 25 7.34 -10.64 1.25
N SER A 26 6.64 -10.86 2.37
CA SER A 26 5.16 -10.92 2.40
C SER A 26 4.48 -9.55 2.36
N GLN A 27 5.24 -8.45 2.48
CA GLN A 27 4.68 -7.13 2.29
C GLN A 27 4.38 -6.91 0.81
N SER A 28 3.10 -7.02 0.45
CA SER A 28 2.59 -6.75 -0.90
C SER A 28 3.20 -5.46 -1.46
N THR A 29 3.60 -5.49 -2.72
CA THR A 29 4.13 -4.34 -3.47
C THR A 29 3.22 -3.12 -3.34
N VAL A 30 1.91 -3.35 -3.21
CA VAL A 30 0.88 -2.33 -2.98
C VAL A 30 1.08 -1.63 -1.63
N MET A 31 1.38 -2.38 -0.57
CA MET A 31 1.61 -1.84 0.78
C MET A 31 2.90 -1.00 0.84
N ARG A 32 3.96 -1.42 0.12
CA ARG A 32 5.19 -0.62 -0.03
C ARG A 32 4.95 0.69 -0.76
N LEU A 33 4.21 0.65 -1.87
CA LEU A 33 3.82 1.83 -2.63
C LEU A 33 2.94 2.76 -1.79
N TYR A 34 1.97 2.22 -1.07
CA TYR A 34 1.10 2.96 -0.16
C TYR A 34 1.91 3.68 0.93
N ASN A 35 2.84 2.99 1.61
CA ASN A 35 3.67 3.65 2.62
C ASN A 35 4.54 4.78 2.02
N ARG A 36 5.11 4.55 0.83
CA ARG A 36 5.97 5.55 0.17
C ARG A 36 5.20 6.79 -0.29
N VAL A 37 3.97 6.60 -0.78
CA VAL A 37 3.15 7.66 -1.37
C VAL A 37 2.22 8.31 -0.35
N CYS A 38 1.77 7.62 0.70
CA CYS A 38 0.76 8.12 1.64
C CYS A 38 1.31 8.39 3.06
N VAL A 39 2.37 7.70 3.49
CA VAL A 39 2.90 7.82 4.87
C VAL A 39 4.18 8.66 4.93
N GLY A 40 4.96 8.70 3.86
CA GLY A 40 6.17 9.54 3.77
C GLY A 40 5.90 11.03 3.50
N SER A 41 6.97 11.84 3.54
CA SER A 41 6.96 13.27 3.17
C SER A 41 6.29 13.54 1.81
N THR A 42 6.43 12.61 0.87
CA THR A 42 5.77 12.62 -0.45
C THR A 42 4.24 12.67 -0.34
N GLY A 43 3.64 11.96 0.62
CA GLY A 43 2.18 11.95 0.80
C GLY A 43 1.63 13.25 1.33
N MET A 44 2.37 13.89 2.23
CA MET A 44 2.05 15.26 2.67
C MET A 44 2.15 16.23 1.50
N ALA A 45 3.21 16.15 0.70
CA ALA A 45 3.37 17.00 -0.48
C ALA A 45 2.21 16.83 -1.49
N VAL A 46 1.82 15.59 -1.81
CA VAL A 46 0.71 15.29 -2.72
C VAL A 46 -0.62 15.81 -2.16
N LYS A 47 -0.86 15.63 -0.86
CA LYS A 47 -2.09 16.10 -0.21
C LYS A 47 -2.20 17.62 -0.22
N VAL A 48 -1.10 18.33 0.06
CA VAL A 48 -1.04 19.80 0.00
C VAL A 48 -1.23 20.29 -1.42
N ALA A 49 -0.51 19.71 -2.39
CA ALA A 49 -0.64 20.07 -3.80
C ALA A 49 -2.08 19.86 -4.31
N GLY A 50 -2.71 18.74 -3.95
CA GLY A 50 -4.10 18.45 -4.30
C GLY A 50 -5.08 19.46 -3.67
N ALA A 51 -4.89 19.80 -2.39
CA ALA A 51 -5.74 20.80 -1.72
C ALA A 51 -5.62 22.20 -2.37
N LEU A 52 -4.41 22.61 -2.71
CA LEU A 52 -4.16 23.87 -3.42
C LEU A 52 -4.81 23.88 -4.81
N ALA A 53 -4.66 22.79 -5.57
CA ALA A 53 -5.27 22.66 -6.89
C ALA A 53 -6.81 22.73 -6.82
N ALA A 54 -7.42 22.08 -5.83
CA ALA A 54 -8.86 22.13 -5.61
C ALA A 54 -9.34 23.55 -5.27
N LEU A 55 -8.63 24.26 -4.37
CA LEU A 55 -8.96 25.64 -4.02
C LEU A 55 -8.89 26.58 -5.23
N VAL A 56 -7.82 26.49 -6.02
CA VAL A 56 -7.67 27.29 -7.24
C VAL A 56 -8.80 26.97 -8.23
N SER A 57 -9.14 25.69 -8.38
CA SER A 57 -10.21 25.28 -9.29
C SER A 57 -11.56 25.88 -8.89
N ILE A 58 -11.93 25.79 -7.61
CA ILE A 58 -13.17 26.37 -7.08
C ILE A 58 -13.18 27.89 -7.25
N TYR A 59 -12.05 28.56 -6.99
CA TYR A 59 -11.91 30.00 -7.20
C TYR A 59 -12.17 30.40 -8.65
N ILE A 60 -11.55 29.71 -9.61
CA ILE A 60 -11.73 29.99 -11.04
C ILE A 60 -13.19 29.75 -11.44
N ILE A 61 -13.79 28.63 -11.04
CA ILE A 61 -15.20 28.33 -11.34
C ILE A 61 -16.12 29.41 -10.77
N GLY A 62 -15.90 29.83 -9.52
CA GLY A 62 -16.67 30.88 -8.88
C GLY A 62 -16.51 32.23 -9.59
N TYR A 63 -15.28 32.60 -9.95
CA TYR A 63 -14.98 33.83 -10.68
C TYR A 63 -15.69 33.87 -12.04
N VAL A 64 -15.57 32.79 -12.81
CA VAL A 64 -16.20 32.66 -14.12
C VAL A 64 -17.73 32.70 -13.99
N THR A 65 -18.29 31.93 -13.06
CA THR A 65 -19.75 31.91 -12.81
C THR A 65 -20.25 33.29 -12.39
N GLY A 66 -19.57 33.95 -11.45
CA GLY A 66 -19.93 35.30 -11.01
C GLY A 66 -19.84 36.31 -12.14
N TYR A 67 -18.79 36.25 -12.97
CA TYR A 67 -18.65 37.09 -14.14
C TYR A 67 -19.81 36.94 -15.12
N TYR A 68 -20.20 35.70 -15.45
CA TYR A 68 -21.31 35.46 -16.37
C TYR A 68 -22.68 35.85 -15.79
N VAL A 69 -22.90 35.66 -14.49
CA VAL A 69 -24.14 36.05 -13.82
C VAL A 69 -24.27 37.57 -13.70
N HIS A 70 -23.20 38.29 -13.35
CA HIS A 70 -23.20 39.76 -13.24
C HIS A 70 -23.18 40.49 -14.59
N ARG A 71 -22.81 39.79 -15.67
CA ARG A 71 -22.78 40.36 -17.02
C ARG A 71 -24.14 40.23 -17.75
N CYS A 72 -25.16 39.68 -17.09
CA CYS A 72 -26.56 39.75 -17.50
C CYS A 72 -27.22 41.04 -17.00
#